data_AF-A0A7G2M7H1-F1
#
_entry.id   AF-A0A7G2M7H1-F1
#
_cell.length_a   1.000
_cell.length_b   1.000
_cell.length_c   1.000
_cell.angle_alpha   90.00
_cell.angle_beta   90.00
_cell.angle_gamma   90.00
#
_symmetry.space_group_name_H-M   'P 1'
#
loop_
_entity.id
_entity.type
_entity.pdbx_description
1 polymer ?
#
loop_
_entity_poly.entity_id
_entity_poly.type
_entity_poly.pdbx_seq_one_letter_code
_entity_poly.pdbx_strand_id
1 'polypeptide(L)'
;MNNNPQFFPNVAIVVIGYNRLDSIQRLLSSLLQADYPKQEIPLIISIDKSPSDKVSEYAQSFEWPYGTKHIVRHSQNLGLRKHVLQCGDFLKQYEAVIILEDDLLVSPRFYYFACQAVNKYSKNECIAGISLYSFAINYHTRSFFLPEQDGNDVYFMNCAQSWGQVWLRKPWQDFITWYSKHSEEFTEYPHLPLSICHWPKSSWLKYHTKYCIENNKYFVYPHISLTTNSDDPGSHSYGGSTLFQVSLLYGKKEHYQLPELSESKVFYDGFFERKFLAPYLNVKEEEVCIDFYGMKNNRENKRYWLTTKKIRQAKVIRTFGLKLRPYEMNIIQNIPGEGLTLYDTLSMKKIKSGPIPAFVLKYMYGIGSIALFLYTFGIWKLIYTSFSEYFHRMKKWGFRKVF
;
A
#
# COMPACT_ATOMS: atom_id res chain seq x y z
N MET A 1 6.80 22.48 -32.78
CA MET A 1 6.92 21.10 -32.27
C MET A 1 8.32 20.97 -31.68
N ASN A 2 8.45 21.05 -30.36
CA ASN A 2 9.76 20.94 -29.69
C ASN A 2 10.13 19.45 -29.58
N ASN A 3 10.90 18.96 -30.56
CA ASN A 3 11.54 17.65 -30.53
C ASN A 3 12.78 17.70 -29.61
N ASN A 4 12.57 17.94 -28.30
CA ASN A 4 13.57 17.51 -27.33
C ASN A 4 13.42 15.98 -27.17
N PRO A 5 14.49 15.19 -27.32
CA PRO A 5 14.41 13.76 -27.03
C PRO A 5 13.95 13.60 -25.58
N GLN A 6 12.81 12.92 -25.39
CA GLN A 6 12.30 12.62 -24.07
C GLN A 6 13.32 11.71 -23.37
N PHE A 7 14.06 12.27 -22.41
CA PHE A 7 15.04 11.52 -21.64
C PHE A 7 14.30 10.53 -20.73
N PHE A 8 14.41 9.25 -21.03
CA PHE A 8 13.90 8.18 -20.19
C PHE A 8 15.02 7.71 -19.26
N PRO A 9 14.75 7.59 -17.96
CA PRO A 9 15.74 7.11 -17.00
C PRO A 9 16.10 5.65 -17.27
N ASN A 10 17.27 5.22 -16.83
CA ASN A 10 17.69 3.84 -16.95
C ASN A 10 16.97 2.97 -15.89
N VAL A 11 15.83 2.40 -16.28
CA VAL A 11 14.92 1.64 -15.39
C VAL A 11 14.79 0.20 -15.84
N ALA A 12 15.19 -0.73 -14.96
CA ALA A 12 15.01 -2.17 -15.16
C ALA A 12 13.71 -2.67 -14.53
N ILE A 13 13.12 -3.71 -15.12
CA ILE A 13 12.03 -4.49 -14.54
C ILE A 13 12.64 -5.72 -13.87
N VAL A 14 12.28 -5.96 -12.61
CA VAL A 14 12.72 -7.11 -11.83
C VAL A 14 11.49 -7.92 -11.42
N VAL A 15 11.35 -9.12 -11.99
CA VAL A 15 10.32 -10.08 -11.64
C VAL A 15 10.87 -11.05 -10.60
N ILE A 16 10.16 -11.20 -9.49
CA ILE A 16 10.52 -12.09 -8.38
C ILE A 16 9.63 -13.33 -8.45
N GLY A 17 10.22 -14.51 -8.58
CA GLY A 17 9.50 -15.78 -8.65
C GLY A 17 10.04 -16.82 -7.66
N TYR A 18 9.18 -17.80 -7.33
CA TYR A 18 9.56 -18.97 -6.51
C TYR A 18 9.11 -20.29 -7.17
N ASN A 19 7.85 -20.69 -6.99
CA ASN A 19 7.34 -21.99 -7.45
C ASN A 19 5.93 -21.95 -8.07
N ARG A 20 5.44 -20.75 -8.42
CA ARG A 20 4.10 -20.55 -9.00
C ARG A 20 4.17 -20.27 -10.49
N LEU A 21 4.11 -21.33 -11.31
CA LEU A 21 4.23 -21.23 -12.77
C LEU A 21 3.10 -20.38 -13.38
N ASP A 22 1.85 -20.62 -13.00
CA ASP A 22 0.71 -19.91 -13.58
C ASP A 22 0.74 -18.41 -13.22
N SER A 23 1.18 -18.07 -12.00
CA SER A 23 1.33 -16.69 -11.54
C SER A 23 2.37 -15.95 -12.37
N ILE A 24 3.59 -16.49 -12.47
CA ILE A 24 4.67 -15.83 -13.23
C ILE A 24 4.33 -15.76 -14.73
N GLN A 25 3.64 -16.76 -15.29
CA GLN A 25 3.13 -16.72 -16.67
C GLN A 25 2.17 -15.56 -16.88
N ARG A 26 1.22 -15.35 -15.96
CA ARG A 26 0.27 -14.24 -16.03
C ARG A 26 0.97 -12.89 -15.95
N LEU A 27 1.92 -12.74 -15.02
CA LEU A 27 2.70 -11.50 -14.90
C LEU A 27 3.51 -11.22 -16.17
N LEU A 28 4.32 -12.18 -16.65
CA LEU A 28 5.16 -12.00 -17.84
C LEU A 28 4.30 -11.74 -19.10
N SER A 29 3.14 -12.38 -19.21
CA SER A 29 2.18 -12.10 -20.29
C SER A 29 1.65 -10.66 -20.22
N SER A 30 1.37 -10.13 -19.03
CA SER A 30 0.95 -8.72 -18.87
C SER A 30 2.08 -7.73 -19.20
N LEU A 31 3.35 -8.09 -18.96
CA LEU A 31 4.49 -7.28 -19.40
C LEU A 31 4.59 -7.23 -20.92
N LEU A 32 4.31 -8.34 -21.63
CA LEU A 32 4.31 -8.34 -23.10
C LEU A 32 3.27 -7.40 -23.71
N GLN A 33 2.17 -7.14 -22.99
CA GLN A 33 1.07 -6.27 -23.42
C GLN A 33 1.27 -4.80 -23.03
N ALA A 34 2.37 -4.46 -22.34
CA ALA A 34 2.62 -3.09 -21.92
C ALA A 34 3.28 -2.25 -23.01
N ASP A 35 3.05 -0.94 -22.93
CA ASP A 35 3.68 0.03 -23.82
C ASP A 35 5.04 0.45 -23.24
N TYR A 36 6.05 0.42 -24.10
CA TYR A 36 7.41 0.83 -23.76
C TYR A 36 7.90 1.93 -24.70
N PRO A 37 8.76 2.85 -24.21
CA PRO A 37 9.47 3.78 -25.08
C PRO A 37 10.40 3.04 -26.05
N LYS A 38 10.80 3.71 -27.14
CA LYS A 38 11.74 3.18 -28.14
C LYS A 38 13.18 3.17 -27.60
N GLN A 39 13.43 2.33 -26.61
CA GLN A 39 14.75 2.06 -26.03
C GLN A 39 14.78 0.62 -25.50
N GLU A 40 15.97 0.13 -25.16
CA GLU A 40 16.09 -1.17 -24.49
C GLU A 40 15.52 -1.09 -23.07
N ILE A 41 14.68 -2.08 -22.74
CA ILE A 41 14.05 -2.25 -21.44
C ILE A 41 14.64 -3.50 -20.80
N PRO A 42 15.54 -3.39 -19.81
CA PRO A 42 16.11 -4.56 -19.16
C PRO A 42 15.06 -5.30 -18.34
N LEU A 43 14.91 -6.60 -18.60
CA LEU A 43 14.10 -7.52 -17.81
C LEU A 43 15.00 -8.48 -17.04
N ILE A 44 14.85 -8.50 -15.71
CA ILE A 44 15.55 -9.41 -14.82
C ILE A 44 14.52 -10.32 -14.16
N ILE A 45 14.66 -11.63 -14.30
CA ILE A 45 13.81 -12.62 -13.65
C ILE A 45 14.62 -13.30 -12.56
N SER A 46 14.38 -12.93 -11.30
CA SER A 46 15.05 -13.48 -10.13
C SER A 46 14.20 -14.57 -9.47
N ILE A 47 14.73 -15.78 -9.42
CA ILE A 47 14.00 -16.99 -9.03
C ILE A 47 14.65 -17.59 -7.78
N ASP A 48 13.90 -17.64 -6.67
CA ASP A 48 14.35 -18.28 -5.44
C ASP A 48 14.40 -19.80 -5.60
N LYS A 49 15.29 -20.48 -4.86
CA LYS A 49 15.44 -21.93 -4.98
C LYS A 49 14.19 -22.64 -4.45
N SER A 50 13.51 -23.34 -5.35
CA SER A 50 12.40 -24.25 -5.03
C SER A 50 12.73 -25.71 -5.39
N PRO A 51 11.94 -26.69 -4.92
CA PRO A 51 12.05 -28.09 -5.37
C PRO A 51 11.70 -28.31 -6.85
N SER A 52 11.05 -27.35 -7.51
CA SER A 52 10.64 -27.43 -8.91
C SER A 52 11.42 -26.43 -9.77
N ASP A 53 11.90 -26.88 -10.92
CA ASP A 53 12.59 -26.03 -11.90
C ASP A 53 11.65 -25.44 -12.96
N LYS A 54 10.35 -25.74 -12.94
CA LYS A 54 9.37 -25.29 -13.94
C LYS A 54 9.38 -23.78 -14.18
N VAL A 55 9.47 -22.99 -13.11
CA VAL A 55 9.54 -21.52 -13.19
C VAL A 55 10.84 -21.08 -13.87
N SER A 56 11.96 -21.74 -13.58
CA SER A 56 13.26 -21.45 -14.20
C SER A 56 13.31 -21.86 -15.67
N GLU A 57 12.75 -23.01 -16.01
CA GLU A 57 12.63 -23.50 -17.39
C GLU A 57 11.76 -22.55 -18.23
N TYR A 58 10.61 -22.14 -17.70
CA TYR A 58 9.74 -21.17 -18.36
C TYR A 58 10.42 -19.80 -18.54
N ALA A 59 11.11 -19.29 -17.50
CA ALA A 59 11.84 -18.03 -17.62
C ALA A 59 12.96 -18.09 -18.69
N GLN A 60 13.58 -19.26 -18.86
CA GLN A 60 14.61 -19.48 -19.90
C GLN A 60 14.01 -19.43 -21.30
N SER A 61 12.86 -20.07 -21.52
CA SER A 61 12.19 -20.07 -22.83
C SER A 61 11.40 -18.79 -23.14
N PHE A 62 11.08 -17.97 -22.13
CA PHE A 62 10.32 -16.74 -22.32
C PHE A 62 11.07 -15.72 -23.20
N GLU A 63 10.46 -15.26 -24.30
CA GLU A 63 11.06 -14.27 -25.19
C GLU A 63 10.72 -12.84 -24.74
N TRP A 64 11.74 -11.98 -24.63
CA TRP A 64 11.58 -10.58 -24.27
C TRP A 64 11.97 -9.68 -25.45
N PRO A 65 11.00 -9.12 -26.19
CA PRO A 65 11.29 -8.39 -27.42
C PRO A 65 11.73 -6.93 -27.20
N TYR A 66 11.67 -6.43 -25.96
CA TYR A 66 11.87 -5.01 -25.67
C TYR A 66 13.29 -4.66 -25.18
N GLY A 67 14.21 -5.63 -25.05
CA GLY A 67 15.57 -5.38 -24.59
C GLY A 67 16.28 -6.63 -24.06
N THR A 68 17.21 -6.44 -23.14
CA THR A 68 17.96 -7.55 -22.54
C THR A 68 17.09 -8.35 -21.55
N LYS A 69 17.27 -9.68 -21.54
CA LYS A 69 16.69 -10.58 -20.55
C LYS A 69 17.80 -11.25 -19.74
N HIS A 70 17.75 -11.11 -18.42
CA HIS A 70 18.68 -11.75 -17.50
C HIS A 70 17.94 -12.63 -16.50
N ILE A 71 18.42 -13.85 -16.28
CA ILE A 71 17.82 -14.80 -15.36
C ILE A 71 18.79 -15.01 -14.20
N VAL A 72 18.30 -14.80 -12.97
CA VAL A 72 19.06 -15.01 -11.75
C VAL A 72 18.42 -16.15 -10.97
N ARG A 73 19.09 -17.31 -10.93
CA ARG A 73 18.66 -18.47 -10.14
C ARG A 73 19.45 -18.52 -8.84
N HIS A 74 18.76 -18.53 -7.71
CA HIS A 74 19.42 -18.69 -6.40
C HIS A 74 19.73 -20.16 -6.14
N SER A 75 20.91 -20.43 -5.55
CA SER A 75 21.37 -21.79 -5.25
C SER A 75 20.73 -22.38 -3.98
N GLN A 76 20.22 -21.52 -3.11
CA GLN A 76 19.56 -21.87 -1.84
C GLN A 76 18.26 -21.08 -1.69
N ASN A 77 17.34 -21.59 -0.88
CA ASN A 77 16.07 -20.91 -0.62
C ASN A 77 16.35 -19.72 0.32
N LEU A 78 16.27 -18.51 -0.21
CA LEU A 78 16.52 -17.28 0.53
C LEU A 78 15.33 -16.89 1.41
N GLY A 79 14.12 -17.26 0.98
CA GLY A 79 12.87 -16.79 1.55
C GLY A 79 12.57 -15.34 1.13
N LEU A 80 11.28 -14.97 1.24
CA LEU A 80 10.73 -13.72 0.71
C LEU A 80 11.55 -12.48 1.09
N ARG A 81 11.79 -12.28 2.38
CA ARG A 81 12.50 -11.08 2.88
C ARG A 81 13.88 -10.91 2.27
N LYS A 82 14.71 -11.94 2.32
CA LYS A 82 16.08 -11.85 1.84
C LYS A 82 16.11 -11.72 0.32
N HIS A 83 15.27 -12.48 -0.38
CA HIS A 83 15.19 -12.45 -1.83
C HIS A 83 14.78 -11.08 -2.36
N VAL A 84 13.70 -10.49 -1.83
CA VAL A 84 13.20 -9.17 -2.26
C VAL A 84 14.23 -8.08 -1.95
N LEU A 85 14.83 -8.06 -0.76
CA LEU A 85 15.87 -7.07 -0.42
C LEU A 85 17.11 -7.20 -1.31
N GLN A 86 17.52 -8.43 -1.65
CA GLN A 86 18.67 -8.66 -2.55
C GLN A 86 18.41 -8.14 -3.97
N CYS A 87 17.17 -8.09 -4.43
CA CYS A 87 16.83 -7.47 -5.72
C CYS A 87 17.14 -5.96 -5.75
N GLY A 88 17.27 -5.31 -4.59
CA GLY A 88 17.71 -3.92 -4.51
C GLY A 88 19.17 -3.71 -4.95
N ASP A 89 19.99 -4.76 -4.99
CA ASP A 89 21.38 -4.67 -5.48
C ASP A 89 21.47 -4.25 -6.95
N PHE A 90 20.42 -4.47 -7.75
CA PHE A 90 20.37 -4.02 -9.14
C PHE A 90 20.44 -2.50 -9.28
N LEU A 91 20.14 -1.74 -8.23
CA LEU A 91 20.31 -0.27 -8.22
C LEU A 91 21.77 0.19 -8.29
N LYS A 92 22.74 -0.73 -8.14
CA LYS A 92 24.15 -0.46 -8.47
C LYS A 92 24.36 -0.22 -9.97
N GLN A 93 23.50 -0.81 -10.80
CA GLN A 93 23.57 -0.74 -12.27
C GLN A 93 22.53 0.24 -12.83
N TYR A 94 21.31 0.23 -12.29
CA TYR A 94 20.17 1.01 -12.79
C TYR A 94 19.88 2.24 -11.92
N GLU A 95 19.24 3.26 -12.49
CA GLU A 95 18.82 4.46 -11.73
C GLU A 95 17.61 4.15 -10.84
N ALA A 96 16.71 3.31 -11.36
CA ALA A 96 15.59 2.76 -10.64
C ALA A 96 15.32 1.30 -11.05
N VAL A 97 14.64 0.56 -10.19
CA VAL A 97 14.17 -0.80 -10.48
C VAL A 97 12.69 -0.92 -10.16
N ILE A 98 11.91 -1.44 -11.09
CA ILE A 98 10.50 -1.78 -10.90
C ILE A 98 10.44 -3.23 -10.44
N ILE A 99 10.04 -3.47 -9.20
CA ILE A 99 9.98 -4.81 -8.61
C ILE A 99 8.55 -5.31 -8.62
N LEU A 100 8.37 -6.50 -9.20
CA LEU A 100 7.08 -7.15 -9.37
C LEU A 100 7.16 -8.58 -8.83
N GLU A 101 6.32 -8.90 -7.85
CA GLU A 101 6.13 -10.27 -7.36
C GLU A 101 5.29 -11.08 -8.36
N ASP A 102 5.49 -12.39 -8.44
CA ASP A 102 4.88 -13.28 -9.44
C ASP A 102 3.35 -13.30 -9.45
N ASP A 103 2.67 -12.86 -8.40
CA ASP A 103 1.20 -12.79 -8.34
C ASP A 103 0.59 -11.45 -8.80
N LEU A 104 1.41 -10.53 -9.30
CA LEU A 104 0.93 -9.27 -9.83
C LEU A 104 0.48 -9.35 -11.29
N LEU A 105 -0.35 -8.39 -11.67
CA LEU A 105 -0.65 -8.05 -13.05
C LEU A 105 -0.39 -6.56 -13.24
N VAL A 106 0.25 -6.19 -14.35
CA VAL A 106 0.56 -4.79 -14.65
C VAL A 106 -0.46 -4.18 -15.64
N SER A 107 -0.72 -2.90 -15.47
CA SER A 107 -1.35 -2.05 -16.47
C SER A 107 -0.45 -1.92 -17.70
N PRO A 108 -0.99 -1.84 -18.92
CA PRO A 108 -0.21 -1.49 -20.10
C PRO A 108 0.52 -0.15 -20.04
N ARG A 109 0.25 0.71 -19.04
CA ARG A 109 0.84 2.05 -18.89
C ARG A 109 1.88 2.14 -17.77
N PHE A 110 2.14 1.04 -17.04
CA PHE A 110 2.92 1.08 -15.80
C PHE A 110 4.33 1.66 -16.00
N TYR A 111 5.00 1.32 -17.11
CA TYR A 111 6.38 1.72 -17.35
C TYR A 111 6.50 3.23 -17.58
N TYR A 112 5.59 3.83 -18.35
CA TYR A 112 5.57 5.28 -18.59
C TYR A 112 5.35 6.09 -17.30
N PHE A 113 4.46 5.63 -16.42
CA PHE A 113 4.30 6.24 -15.11
C PHE A 113 5.57 6.12 -14.28
N ALA A 114 6.14 4.91 -14.21
CA ALA A 114 7.36 4.67 -13.44
C ALA A 114 8.49 5.60 -13.89
N CYS A 115 8.75 5.72 -15.20
CA CYS A 115 9.76 6.62 -15.73
C CYS A 115 9.49 8.10 -15.38
N GLN A 116 8.25 8.58 -15.53
CA GLN A 116 7.90 9.96 -15.19
C GLN A 116 8.04 10.25 -13.69
N ALA A 117 7.61 9.33 -12.84
CA ALA A 117 7.75 9.43 -11.40
C ALA A 117 9.22 9.35 -10.96
N VAL A 118 10.04 8.48 -11.57
CA VAL A 118 11.49 8.42 -11.33
C VAL A 118 12.16 9.73 -11.70
N ASN A 119 11.86 10.28 -12.88
CA ASN A 119 12.41 11.58 -13.32
C ASN A 119 12.04 12.71 -12.35
N LYS A 120 10.79 12.73 -11.86
CA LYS A 120 10.31 13.74 -10.92
C LYS A 120 10.92 13.61 -9.52
N TYR A 121 10.99 12.40 -8.98
CA TYR A 121 11.19 12.18 -7.55
C TYR A 121 12.53 11.56 -7.15
N SER A 122 13.35 11.09 -8.10
CA SER A 122 14.63 10.40 -7.81
C SER A 122 15.61 11.18 -6.94
N LYS A 123 15.57 12.52 -7.00
CA LYS A 123 16.45 13.42 -6.25
C LYS A 123 15.82 13.96 -4.96
N ASN A 124 14.55 13.65 -4.70
CA ASN A 124 13.85 14.17 -3.53
C ASN A 124 14.15 13.32 -2.29
N GLU A 125 14.79 13.90 -1.29
CA GLU A 125 15.19 13.18 -0.08
C GLU A 125 14.01 12.72 0.78
N CYS A 126 12.84 13.32 0.67
CA CYS A 126 11.65 12.88 1.40
C CYS A 126 10.99 11.64 0.77
N ILE A 127 11.39 11.22 -0.43
CA ILE A 127 10.83 10.05 -1.11
C ILE A 127 11.63 8.79 -0.78
N ALA A 128 10.94 7.75 -0.32
CA ALA A 128 11.49 6.41 -0.05
C ALA A 128 11.28 5.43 -1.21
N GLY A 129 10.29 5.68 -2.07
CA GLY A 129 9.98 4.85 -3.22
C GLY A 129 8.73 5.33 -3.96
N ILE A 130 8.39 4.66 -5.04
CA ILE A 130 7.15 4.92 -5.80
C ILE A 130 6.35 3.63 -5.82
N SER A 131 5.05 3.75 -5.66
CA SER A 131 4.09 2.67 -5.80
C SER A 131 3.53 2.66 -7.23
N LEU A 132 3.30 1.48 -7.77
CA LEU A 132 2.44 1.26 -8.94
C LEU A 132 1.03 0.87 -8.52
N TYR A 133 0.80 0.57 -7.25
CA TYR A 133 -0.50 0.18 -6.73
C TYR A 133 -1.20 1.36 -6.05
N SER A 134 -2.52 1.45 -6.18
CA SER A 134 -3.33 2.40 -5.43
C SER A 134 -4.25 1.68 -4.46
N PHE A 135 -4.36 2.14 -3.21
CA PHE A 135 -5.25 1.51 -2.23
C PHE A 135 -6.71 1.88 -2.50
N ALA A 136 -7.57 0.87 -2.68
CA ALA A 136 -9.02 1.03 -2.55
C ALA A 136 -9.53 0.68 -1.13
N ILE A 137 -8.70 -0.05 -0.37
CA ILE A 137 -8.99 -0.56 0.97
C ILE A 137 -7.83 -0.20 1.89
N ASN A 138 -8.15 0.30 3.07
CA ASN A 138 -7.20 0.38 4.18
C ASN A 138 -6.92 -1.04 4.67
N TYR A 139 -5.73 -1.58 4.41
CA TYR A 139 -5.41 -2.98 4.71
C TYR A 139 -5.37 -3.29 6.20
N HIS A 140 -5.29 -2.28 7.07
CA HIS A 140 -5.34 -2.49 8.50
C HIS A 140 -6.77 -2.73 9.02
N THR A 141 -7.74 -1.99 8.46
CA THR A 141 -9.14 -2.03 8.93
C THR A 141 -10.08 -2.76 7.99
N ARG A 142 -9.62 -3.07 6.77
CA ARG A 142 -10.41 -3.65 5.66
C ARG A 142 -11.60 -2.79 5.22
N SER A 143 -11.54 -1.50 5.50
CA SER A 143 -12.55 -0.52 5.11
C SER A 143 -12.15 0.25 3.86
N PHE A 144 -13.11 0.89 3.17
CA PHE A 144 -12.82 1.69 1.99
C PHE A 144 -11.85 2.81 2.30
N PHE A 145 -10.85 2.96 1.43
CA PHE A 145 -9.95 4.10 1.42
C PHE A 145 -10.14 4.85 0.10
N LEU A 146 -10.38 6.15 0.21
CA LEU A 146 -10.48 7.05 -0.92
C LEU A 146 -9.51 8.19 -0.65
N PRO A 147 -8.38 8.30 -1.37
CA PRO A 147 -7.51 9.45 -1.22
C PRO A 147 -8.19 10.71 -1.77
N GLU A 148 -7.96 11.85 -1.12
CA GLU A 148 -8.39 13.19 -1.53
C GLU A 148 -7.82 13.49 -2.92
N GLN A 149 -8.65 14.05 -3.80
CA GLN A 149 -8.27 14.41 -5.17
C GLN A 149 -7.96 15.91 -5.20
N ASP A 150 -6.70 16.28 -5.44
CA ASP A 150 -6.26 17.68 -5.53
C ASP A 150 -5.91 18.12 -6.96
N GLY A 151 -6.29 17.31 -7.95
CA GLY A 151 -6.01 17.53 -9.37
C GLY A 151 -4.67 16.93 -9.84
N ASN A 152 -3.82 16.48 -8.92
CA ASN A 152 -2.63 15.71 -9.28
C ASN A 152 -2.97 14.25 -9.55
N ASP A 153 -2.07 13.54 -10.23
CA ASP A 153 -2.21 12.11 -10.50
C ASP A 153 -1.66 11.22 -9.38
N VAL A 154 -1.04 11.83 -8.37
CA VAL A 154 -0.40 11.13 -7.25
C VAL A 154 -0.69 11.79 -5.92
N TYR A 155 -0.59 10.99 -4.87
CA TYR A 155 -0.59 11.39 -3.47
C TYR A 155 0.54 10.70 -2.71
N PHE A 156 0.80 11.09 -1.47
CA PHE A 156 1.96 10.63 -0.72
C PHE A 156 1.54 9.89 0.56
N MET A 157 2.23 8.80 0.88
CA MET A 157 1.97 8.07 2.14
C MET A 157 3.25 7.67 2.85
N ASN A 158 3.26 7.70 4.19
CA ASN A 158 4.32 7.08 5.01
C ASN A 158 4.23 5.53 5.03
N CYS A 159 3.56 4.92 4.06
CA CYS A 159 3.40 3.47 3.92
C CYS A 159 4.20 2.99 2.72
N ALA A 160 5.12 2.03 2.92
CA ALA A 160 5.80 1.39 1.80
C ALA A 160 4.82 0.47 1.03
N GLN A 161 5.18 0.09 -0.20
CA GLN A 161 4.40 -0.83 -1.03
C GLN A 161 5.19 -2.11 -1.38
N SER A 162 4.49 -3.24 -1.48
CA SER A 162 4.98 -4.52 -2.05
C SER A 162 4.22 -5.01 -3.29
N TRP A 163 3.06 -4.44 -3.63
CA TRP A 163 2.31 -4.81 -4.84
C TRP A 163 2.68 -3.98 -6.07
N GLY A 164 3.96 -3.84 -6.35
CA GLY A 164 4.48 -3.06 -7.46
C GLY A 164 5.18 -1.81 -6.94
N GLN A 165 6.45 -1.96 -6.64
CA GLN A 165 7.28 -0.93 -6.03
C GLN A 165 8.41 -0.56 -6.98
N VAL A 166 8.63 0.73 -7.15
CA VAL A 166 9.79 1.26 -7.86
C VAL A 166 10.74 1.79 -6.81
N TRP A 167 11.92 1.19 -6.73
CA TRP A 167 12.99 1.66 -5.86
C TRP A 167 13.95 2.53 -6.63
N LEU A 168 14.44 3.55 -5.93
CA LEU A 168 15.33 4.59 -6.44
C LEU A 168 16.69 4.40 -5.78
N ARG A 169 17.78 4.60 -6.53
CA ARG A 169 19.14 4.28 -6.06
C ARG A 169 19.47 4.89 -4.70
N LYS A 170 19.34 6.21 -4.54
CA LYS A 170 19.69 6.91 -3.30
C LYS A 170 18.73 6.59 -2.15
N PRO A 171 17.40 6.70 -2.30
CA PRO A 171 16.45 6.30 -1.26
C PRO A 171 16.62 4.86 -0.78
N TRP A 172 16.86 3.92 -1.70
CA TRP A 172 17.11 2.52 -1.35
C TRP A 172 18.38 2.35 -0.52
N GLN A 173 19.47 3.03 -0.89
CA GLN A 173 20.72 2.99 -0.13
C GLN A 173 20.50 3.52 1.30
N ASP A 174 19.73 4.59 1.47
CA ASP A 174 19.40 5.14 2.78
C ASP A 174 18.57 4.16 3.62
N PHE A 175 17.58 3.51 2.99
CA PHE A 175 16.80 2.45 3.65
C PHE A 175 17.68 1.28 4.07
N ILE A 176 18.56 0.77 3.21
CA ILE A 176 19.44 -0.36 3.56
C ILE A 176 20.42 0.00 4.67
N THR A 177 20.95 1.23 4.67
CA THR A 177 21.80 1.72 5.75
C THR A 177 21.03 1.80 7.07
N TRP A 178 19.80 2.29 7.06
CA TRP A 178 18.93 2.27 8.25
C TRP A 178 18.60 0.84 8.67
N TYR A 179 18.21 -0.02 7.73
CA TYR A 179 17.76 -1.38 7.96
C TYR A 179 18.85 -2.26 8.57
N SER A 180 20.12 -2.07 8.19
CA SER A 180 21.25 -2.82 8.81
C SER A 180 21.35 -2.62 10.32
N LYS A 181 20.77 -1.53 10.86
CA LYS A 181 20.75 -1.19 12.29
C LYS A 181 19.38 -1.44 12.97
N HIS A 182 18.34 -1.73 12.21
CA HIS A 182 16.93 -1.78 12.68
C HIS A 182 16.17 -2.99 12.10
N SER A 183 16.87 -4.10 11.86
CA SER A 183 16.31 -5.31 11.24
C SER A 183 15.77 -6.34 12.25
N GLU A 184 15.93 -6.06 13.54
CA GLU A 184 15.40 -6.83 14.66
C GLU A 184 13.88 -6.80 14.73
N GLU A 185 13.30 -7.86 15.29
CA GLU A 185 11.85 -7.95 15.47
C GLU A 185 11.33 -6.91 16.46
N PHE A 186 10.17 -6.32 16.14
CA PHE A 186 9.48 -5.34 16.96
C PHE A 186 8.00 -5.68 17.10
N THR A 187 7.44 -5.37 18.28
CA THR A 187 6.10 -5.83 18.69
C THR A 187 5.11 -4.70 18.91
N GLU A 188 5.48 -3.59 19.55
CA GLU A 188 4.59 -2.44 19.71
C GLU A 188 5.35 -1.12 19.88
N TYR A 189 4.92 -0.13 19.11
CA TYR A 189 5.29 1.27 19.31
C TYR A 189 4.05 2.15 19.16
N PRO A 190 3.91 3.24 19.95
CA PRO A 190 2.77 4.16 19.86
C PRO A 190 2.55 4.75 18.46
N HIS A 191 3.65 5.12 17.78
CA HIS A 191 3.67 5.76 16.46
C HIS A 191 3.50 4.79 15.29
N LEU A 192 3.46 3.47 15.53
CA LEU A 192 3.31 2.46 14.46
C LEU A 192 1.96 1.74 14.52
N PRO A 193 1.34 1.42 13.37
CA PRO A 193 0.16 0.57 13.34
C PRO A 193 0.45 -0.81 13.94
N LEU A 194 -0.36 -1.23 14.92
CA LEU A 194 -0.24 -2.55 15.56
C LEU A 194 -0.23 -3.70 14.56
N SER A 195 -1.01 -3.61 13.49
CA SER A 195 -1.08 -4.64 12.46
C SER A 195 0.26 -4.84 11.75
N ILE A 196 1.05 -3.77 11.52
CA ILE A 196 2.38 -3.88 10.93
C ILE A 196 3.36 -4.52 11.91
N CYS A 197 3.28 -4.18 13.20
CA CYS A 197 4.16 -4.78 14.20
C CYS A 197 3.93 -6.30 14.31
N HIS A 198 2.67 -6.74 14.18
CA HIS A 198 2.30 -8.17 14.21
C HIS A 198 2.55 -8.92 12.89
N TRP A 199 2.98 -8.26 11.82
CA TRP A 199 3.39 -8.99 10.61
C TRP A 199 4.60 -9.89 10.88
N PRO A 200 4.69 -11.05 10.22
CA PRO A 200 5.78 -11.99 10.47
C PRO A 200 7.14 -11.36 10.12
N LYS A 201 8.21 -11.81 10.79
CA LYS A 201 9.59 -11.40 10.51
C LYS A 201 10.04 -11.59 9.05
N SER A 202 9.34 -12.43 8.29
CA SER A 202 9.54 -12.67 6.85
C SER A 202 8.98 -11.55 5.96
N SER A 203 8.17 -10.64 6.49
CA SER A 203 7.69 -9.47 5.76
C SER A 203 8.74 -8.38 5.79
N TRP A 204 9.42 -8.14 4.66
CA TRP A 204 10.34 -7.02 4.54
C TRP A 204 9.60 -5.67 4.62
N LEU A 205 8.33 -5.64 4.20
CA LEU A 205 7.49 -4.44 4.12
C LEU A 205 7.27 -3.78 5.48
N LYS A 206 7.22 -4.56 6.58
CA LYS A 206 7.07 -4.01 7.94
C LYS A 206 8.22 -3.08 8.31
N TYR A 207 9.45 -3.43 7.90
CA TYR A 207 10.64 -2.64 8.18
C TYR A 207 10.71 -1.39 7.30
N HIS A 208 10.36 -1.50 6.02
CA HIS A 208 10.36 -0.34 5.13
C HIS A 208 9.26 0.66 5.51
N THR A 209 8.09 0.19 5.95
CA THR A 209 7.04 1.08 6.47
C THR A 209 7.45 1.73 7.79
N LYS A 210 8.08 0.97 8.72
CA LYS A 210 8.66 1.55 9.94
C LYS A 210 9.67 2.67 9.61
N TYR A 211 10.60 2.42 8.67
CA TYR A 211 11.54 3.44 8.17
C TYR A 211 10.82 4.70 7.66
N CYS A 212 9.77 4.53 6.84
CA CYS A 212 9.01 5.65 6.30
C CYS A 212 8.34 6.49 7.38
N ILE A 213 7.71 5.85 8.37
CA ILE A 213 7.04 6.54 9.48
C ILE A 213 8.05 7.27 10.36
N GLU A 214 9.13 6.60 10.79
CA GLU A 214 10.10 7.16 11.74
C GLU A 214 10.96 8.28 11.16
N ASN A 215 11.19 8.27 9.84
CA ASN A 215 12.03 9.26 9.17
C ASN A 215 11.20 10.27 8.35
N ASN A 216 9.87 10.25 8.50
CA ASN A 216 8.93 11.09 7.74
C ASN A 216 9.17 11.03 6.22
N LYS A 217 9.49 9.83 5.71
CA LYS A 217 9.68 9.56 4.27
C LYS A 217 8.40 9.04 3.66
N TYR A 218 8.19 9.29 2.38
CA TYR A 218 6.95 8.98 1.67
C TYR A 218 7.19 8.06 0.49
N PHE A 219 6.25 7.16 0.27
CA PHE A 219 6.04 6.57 -1.05
C PHE A 219 5.09 7.46 -1.84
N VAL A 220 5.37 7.59 -3.14
CA VAL A 220 4.48 8.23 -4.12
C VAL A 220 3.47 7.20 -4.60
N TYR A 221 2.17 7.47 -4.44
CA TYR A 221 1.10 6.58 -4.85
C TYR A 221 0.30 7.20 -6.00
N PRO A 222 -0.02 6.45 -7.07
CA PRO A 222 -0.93 6.93 -8.09
C PRO A 222 -2.38 6.90 -7.59
N HIS A 223 -3.21 7.82 -8.06
CA HIS A 223 -4.65 7.77 -7.81
C HIS A 223 -5.36 6.62 -8.54
N ILE A 224 -4.85 6.22 -9.71
CA ILE A 224 -5.34 5.06 -10.46
C ILE A 224 -4.24 4.02 -10.48
N SER A 225 -4.57 2.78 -10.08
CA SER A 225 -3.59 1.72 -9.97
C SER A 225 -3.00 1.32 -11.33
N LEU A 226 -1.74 0.92 -11.31
CA LEU A 226 -0.97 0.40 -12.44
C LEU A 226 -0.50 -1.04 -12.20
N THR A 227 -0.73 -1.56 -11.01
CA THR A 227 -0.60 -2.98 -10.67
C THR A 227 -1.78 -3.42 -9.82
N THR A 228 -2.13 -4.70 -9.91
CA THR A 228 -3.08 -5.34 -9.00
C THR A 228 -2.52 -6.70 -8.61
N ASN A 229 -2.80 -7.14 -7.39
CA ASN A 229 -2.49 -8.50 -6.97
C ASN A 229 -3.58 -9.46 -7.48
N SER A 230 -3.21 -10.73 -7.67
CA SER A 230 -4.16 -11.80 -7.98
C SER A 230 -4.52 -12.62 -6.73
N ASP A 231 -3.88 -12.33 -5.58
CA ASP A 231 -3.93 -13.07 -4.31
C ASP A 231 -3.82 -14.59 -4.52
N ASP A 232 -2.97 -15.00 -5.47
CA ASP A 232 -2.73 -16.42 -5.72
C ASP A 232 -2.22 -17.07 -4.43
N PRO A 233 -2.62 -18.32 -4.13
CA PRO A 233 -2.15 -19.00 -2.95
C PRO A 233 -0.62 -18.98 -2.86
N GLY A 234 -0.10 -18.56 -1.71
CA GLY A 234 1.33 -18.42 -1.45
C GLY A 234 1.63 -18.77 0.01
N SER A 235 2.83 -18.45 0.49
CA SER A 235 3.22 -18.74 1.89
C SER A 235 2.36 -18.02 2.94
N HIS A 236 1.56 -17.01 2.52
CA HIS A 236 0.78 -16.15 3.41
C HIS A 236 -0.73 -16.04 3.08
N SER A 237 -1.19 -16.53 1.92
CA SER A 237 -2.60 -16.53 1.49
C SER A 237 -3.02 -17.95 1.07
N TYR A 238 -4.10 -18.48 1.65
CA TYR A 238 -4.58 -19.87 1.40
C TYR A 238 -5.90 -19.96 0.60
N GLY A 239 -6.30 -18.89 -0.07
CA GLY A 239 -7.43 -18.84 -0.99
C GLY A 239 -7.56 -17.45 -1.58
N GLY A 240 -7.77 -17.34 -2.89
CA GLY A 240 -7.81 -16.06 -3.59
C GLY A 240 -8.91 -15.15 -3.04
N SER A 241 -8.49 -14.00 -2.52
CA SER A 241 -9.35 -12.90 -2.09
C SER A 241 -9.30 -11.79 -3.12
N THR A 242 -10.46 -11.31 -3.54
CA THR A 242 -10.56 -10.13 -4.40
C THR A 242 -10.51 -8.82 -3.60
N LEU A 243 -10.42 -8.88 -2.27
CA LEU A 243 -10.53 -7.71 -1.38
C LEU A 243 -9.49 -6.63 -1.68
N PHE A 244 -8.27 -7.03 -2.03
CA PHE A 244 -7.18 -6.11 -2.34
C PHE A 244 -6.95 -5.93 -3.84
N GLN A 245 -7.85 -6.45 -4.68
CA GLN A 245 -7.81 -6.19 -6.11
C GLN A 245 -8.31 -4.79 -6.40
N VAL A 246 -7.69 -4.14 -7.38
CA VAL A 246 -8.00 -2.76 -7.76
C VAL A 246 -8.10 -2.61 -9.26
N SER A 247 -8.88 -1.63 -9.69
CA SER A 247 -8.98 -1.29 -11.11
C SER A 247 -7.66 -0.72 -11.62
N LEU A 248 -7.27 -1.11 -12.83
CA LEU A 248 -6.04 -0.67 -13.48
C LEU A 248 -6.30 0.42 -14.52
N LEU A 249 -5.35 1.32 -14.69
CA LEU A 249 -5.34 2.27 -15.81
C LEU A 249 -5.05 1.55 -17.12
N TYR A 250 -6.06 1.26 -17.94
CA TYR A 250 -5.87 0.74 -19.30
C TYR A 250 -5.85 1.85 -20.37
N GLY A 251 -6.52 2.98 -20.07
CA GLY A 251 -6.59 4.12 -20.99
C GLY A 251 -5.21 4.73 -21.27
N LYS A 252 -5.03 5.23 -22.49
CA LYS A 252 -3.79 5.92 -22.86
C LYS A 252 -3.63 7.20 -22.03
N LYS A 253 -2.53 7.31 -21.30
CA LYS A 253 -2.14 8.50 -20.54
C LYS A 253 -0.64 8.74 -20.72
N GLU A 254 -0.30 9.73 -21.53
CA GLU A 254 1.08 10.04 -21.88
C GLU A 254 1.77 10.94 -20.85
N HIS A 255 0.99 11.78 -20.17
CA HIS A 255 1.51 12.76 -19.21
C HIS A 255 0.80 12.62 -17.86
N TYR A 256 1.60 12.60 -16.79
CA TYR A 256 1.12 12.59 -15.42
C TYR A 256 1.38 13.95 -14.76
N GLN A 257 0.38 14.47 -14.05
CA GLN A 257 0.51 15.65 -13.22
C GLN A 257 1.14 15.27 -11.88
N LEU A 258 2.46 15.45 -11.80
CA LEU A 258 3.28 15.09 -10.66
C LEU A 258 3.75 16.37 -9.93
N PRO A 259 3.21 16.69 -8.75
CA PRO A 259 3.52 17.93 -8.04
C PRO A 259 4.89 17.88 -7.37
N GLU A 260 5.48 19.05 -7.11
CA GLU A 260 6.52 19.13 -6.06
C GLU A 260 5.90 18.84 -4.68
N LEU A 261 6.68 18.29 -3.74
CA LEU A 261 6.16 17.95 -2.42
C LEU A 261 5.65 19.18 -1.65
N SER A 262 6.27 20.35 -1.87
CA SER A 262 5.85 21.62 -1.27
C SER A 262 4.52 22.16 -1.82
N GLU A 263 4.11 21.70 -3.00
CA GLU A 263 2.88 22.13 -3.69
C GLU A 263 1.73 21.16 -3.45
N SER A 264 2.04 19.89 -3.19
CA SER A 264 1.02 18.90 -2.85
C SER A 264 0.44 19.18 -1.48
N LYS A 265 -0.87 18.93 -1.33
CA LYS A 265 -1.52 18.94 -0.03
C LYS A 265 -1.77 17.54 0.48
N VAL A 266 -1.88 16.55 -0.40
CA VAL A 266 -2.44 15.22 -0.10
C VAL A 266 -1.37 14.24 0.39
N PHE A 267 -1.22 14.21 1.72
CA PHE A 267 -0.35 13.30 2.45
C PHE A 267 -1.13 12.48 3.46
N TYR A 268 -0.83 11.19 3.53
CA TYR A 268 -1.33 10.27 4.54
C TYR A 268 -0.17 9.69 5.35
N ASP A 269 -0.44 9.37 6.61
CA ASP A 269 0.53 8.64 7.41
C ASP A 269 0.41 7.12 7.25
N GLY A 270 1.20 6.38 8.03
CA GLY A 270 1.19 4.91 8.02
C GLY A 270 -0.09 4.27 8.56
N PHE A 271 -1.06 5.04 9.06
CA PHE A 271 -2.37 4.58 9.52
C PHE A 271 -3.49 4.89 8.51
N PHE A 272 -3.15 5.44 7.33
CA PHE A 272 -4.08 5.97 6.32
C PHE A 272 -4.82 7.25 6.79
N GLU A 273 -4.31 7.92 7.82
CA GLU A 273 -4.91 9.14 8.33
C GLU A 273 -4.34 10.34 7.56
N ARG A 274 -5.22 11.27 7.19
CA ARG A 274 -4.84 12.47 6.46
C ARG A 274 -4.00 13.40 7.34
N LYS A 275 -2.82 13.79 6.86
CA LYS A 275 -1.91 14.73 7.52
C LYS A 275 -2.31 16.19 7.23
N PHE A 276 -1.77 17.15 7.99
CA PHE A 276 -1.91 18.59 7.73
C PHE A 276 -3.35 19.12 7.83
N LEU A 277 -4.14 18.55 8.74
CA LEU A 277 -5.49 19.02 9.04
C LEU A 277 -5.56 20.01 10.22
N ALA A 278 -4.47 20.17 10.98
CA ALA A 278 -4.45 21.02 12.16
C ALA A 278 -4.88 22.49 11.90
N PRO A 279 -4.53 23.14 10.77
CA PRO A 279 -4.98 24.49 10.47
C PRO A 279 -6.51 24.64 10.43
N TYR A 280 -7.24 23.64 9.91
CA TYR A 280 -8.71 23.66 9.85
C TYR A 280 -9.37 23.45 11.22
N LEU A 281 -8.59 22.99 12.20
CA LEU A 281 -9.03 22.69 13.57
C LEU A 281 -8.64 23.80 14.56
N ASN A 282 -7.86 24.80 14.13
CA ASN A 282 -7.25 25.82 14.99
C ASN A 282 -6.38 25.22 16.12
N VAL A 283 -5.58 24.20 15.80
CA VAL A 283 -4.61 23.57 16.71
C VAL A 283 -3.26 23.42 16.01
N LYS A 284 -2.21 23.05 16.75
CA LYS A 284 -0.89 22.74 16.17
C LYS A 284 -0.80 21.28 15.71
N GLU A 285 -0.04 21.01 14.66
CA GLU A 285 0.09 19.67 14.07
C GLU A 285 0.68 18.67 15.08
N GLU A 286 1.67 19.09 15.87
CA GLU A 286 2.33 18.25 16.88
C GLU A 286 1.44 17.93 18.09
N GLU A 287 0.35 18.68 18.29
CA GLU A 287 -0.57 18.55 19.41
C GLU A 287 -1.82 17.73 19.09
N VAL A 288 -2.05 17.35 17.82
CA VAL A 288 -3.29 16.68 17.39
C VAL A 288 -3.05 15.26 16.87
N CYS A 289 -3.88 14.32 17.33
CA CYS A 289 -4.01 12.99 16.78
C CYS A 289 -5.24 12.92 15.86
N ILE A 290 -5.02 12.71 14.56
CA ILE A 290 -6.07 12.39 13.58
C ILE A 290 -6.26 10.88 13.54
N ASP A 291 -7.47 10.39 13.85
CA ASP A 291 -7.78 8.96 14.03
C ASP A 291 -9.20 8.62 13.54
N PHE A 292 -9.44 8.79 12.24
CA PHE A 292 -10.71 8.48 11.59
C PHE A 292 -11.04 6.99 11.63
N TYR A 293 -10.05 6.14 11.34
CA TYR A 293 -10.18 4.69 11.31
C TYR A 293 -10.08 4.06 12.71
N GLY A 294 -9.77 4.86 13.75
CA GLY A 294 -9.80 4.43 15.15
C GLY A 294 -8.66 3.49 15.55
N MET A 295 -7.56 3.54 14.81
CA MET A 295 -6.39 2.69 14.98
C MET A 295 -5.33 3.29 15.89
N LYS A 296 -5.12 4.61 15.84
CA LYS A 296 -4.07 5.25 16.61
C LYS A 296 -4.38 5.24 18.09
N ASN A 297 -5.65 5.36 18.46
CA ASN A 297 -6.12 5.39 19.84
C ASN A 297 -5.42 6.45 20.71
N ASN A 298 -4.89 7.50 20.06
CA ASN A 298 -4.05 8.52 20.67
C ASN A 298 -2.94 7.97 21.60
N ARG A 299 -2.29 6.85 21.22
CA ARG A 299 -1.24 6.22 22.03
C ARG A 299 0.01 7.09 22.25
N GLU A 300 0.20 8.10 21.40
CA GLU A 300 1.25 9.12 21.55
C GLU A 300 0.88 10.24 22.53
N ASN A 301 -0.29 10.18 23.17
CA ASN A 301 -0.77 11.14 24.17
C ASN A 301 -0.79 12.59 23.66
N LYS A 302 -1.25 12.79 22.42
CA LYS A 302 -1.50 14.13 21.87
C LYS A 302 -2.62 14.81 22.65
N ARG A 303 -2.50 16.13 22.86
CA ARG A 303 -3.49 16.93 23.61
C ARG A 303 -4.86 16.89 22.94
N TYR A 304 -4.89 17.03 21.63
CA TYR A 304 -6.12 17.03 20.87
C TYR A 304 -6.29 15.71 20.14
N TRP A 305 -7.52 15.19 20.14
CA TRP A 305 -7.83 13.94 19.46
C TRP A 305 -9.07 14.10 18.60
N LEU A 306 -8.88 14.03 17.28
CA LEU A 306 -9.96 14.02 16.30
C LEU A 306 -10.27 12.57 15.91
N THR A 307 -11.43 12.08 16.30
CA THR A 307 -11.79 10.67 16.06
C THR A 307 -13.28 10.46 15.83
N THR A 308 -13.59 9.30 15.23
CA THR A 308 -14.94 8.75 15.11
C THR A 308 -15.42 8.06 16.39
N LYS A 309 -14.52 7.77 17.34
CA LYS A 309 -14.87 7.13 18.62
C LYS A 309 -15.45 8.15 19.60
N LYS A 310 -16.42 7.72 20.40
CA LYS A 310 -16.90 8.52 21.53
C LYS A 310 -15.95 8.36 22.71
N ILE A 311 -15.39 9.48 23.17
CA ILE A 311 -14.45 9.50 24.30
C ILE A 311 -15.17 10.02 25.54
N ARG A 312 -15.31 9.17 26.56
CA ARG A 312 -15.96 9.54 27.81
C ARG A 312 -15.05 10.46 28.61
N GLN A 313 -15.61 11.47 29.28
CA GLN A 313 -14.89 12.38 30.19
C GLN A 313 -13.88 13.33 29.52
N ALA A 314 -13.79 13.32 28.19
CA ALA A 314 -13.00 14.29 27.45
C ALA A 314 -13.83 15.54 27.15
N LYS A 315 -13.20 16.72 27.15
CA LYS A 315 -13.86 17.97 26.79
C LYS A 315 -14.05 18.00 25.27
N VAL A 316 -15.29 18.12 24.81
CA VAL A 316 -15.61 18.32 23.39
C VAL A 316 -15.23 19.75 23.01
N ILE A 317 -14.41 19.90 21.97
CA ILE A 317 -14.02 21.20 21.40
C ILE A 317 -14.86 21.53 20.18
N ARG A 318 -15.02 20.56 19.27
CA ARG A 318 -15.78 20.72 18.02
C ARG A 318 -16.27 19.38 17.50
N THR A 319 -17.38 19.38 16.77
CA THR A 319 -17.91 18.19 16.09
C THR A 319 -18.09 18.47 14.60
N PHE A 320 -17.93 17.42 13.79
CA PHE A 320 -18.17 17.46 12.35
C PHE A 320 -19.08 16.31 11.94
N GLY A 321 -19.85 16.50 10.86
CA GLY A 321 -20.64 15.44 10.25
C GLY A 321 -19.78 14.41 9.51
N LEU A 322 -20.44 13.35 9.02
CA LEU A 322 -19.90 12.39 8.04
C LEU A 322 -20.79 12.42 6.80
N LYS A 323 -20.82 13.58 6.12
CA LYS A 323 -21.68 13.85 4.96
C LYS A 323 -20.90 13.96 3.64
N LEU A 324 -19.59 14.18 3.71
CA LEU A 324 -18.69 14.23 2.55
C LEU A 324 -17.68 13.08 2.60
N ARG A 325 -17.15 12.70 1.44
CA ARG A 325 -16.03 11.76 1.30
C ARG A 325 -14.85 12.44 0.58
N PRO A 326 -13.60 12.09 0.90
CA PRO A 326 -13.19 11.28 2.05
C PRO A 326 -13.41 11.98 3.40
N TYR A 327 -13.02 11.34 4.52
CA TYR A 327 -13.30 11.82 5.89
C TYR A 327 -12.90 13.27 6.09
N GLU A 328 -11.69 13.61 5.65
CA GLU A 328 -11.05 14.92 5.73
C GLU A 328 -11.89 16.04 5.12
N MET A 329 -12.74 15.75 4.13
CA MET A 329 -13.59 16.77 3.53
C MET A 329 -14.61 17.35 4.50
N ASN A 330 -15.04 16.57 5.49
CA ASN A 330 -15.96 17.07 6.53
C ASN A 330 -15.28 18.12 7.43
N ILE A 331 -13.95 18.03 7.60
CA ILE A 331 -13.17 19.02 8.35
C ILE A 331 -12.87 20.23 7.48
N ILE A 332 -12.36 20.00 6.26
CA ILE A 332 -11.96 21.06 5.32
C ILE A 332 -13.16 21.98 4.99
N GLN A 333 -14.34 21.40 4.78
CA GLN A 333 -15.58 22.14 4.49
C GLN A 333 -16.36 22.54 5.75
N ASN A 334 -15.82 22.28 6.95
CA ASN A 334 -16.44 22.58 8.24
C ASN A 334 -17.90 22.11 8.35
N ILE A 335 -18.15 20.86 7.96
CA ILE A 335 -19.51 20.32 7.85
C ILE A 335 -20.10 20.04 9.24
N PRO A 336 -21.24 20.67 9.60
CA PRO A 336 -21.85 20.46 10.91
C PRO A 336 -22.52 19.08 11.02
N GLY A 337 -22.37 18.45 12.18
CA GLY A 337 -23.05 17.20 12.53
C GLY A 337 -22.33 16.41 13.62
N GLU A 338 -22.78 15.17 13.80
CA GLU A 338 -22.24 14.21 14.76
C GLU A 338 -21.64 13.00 14.06
N GLY A 339 -20.33 13.03 13.82
CA GLY A 339 -19.63 11.86 13.28
C GLY A 339 -18.14 11.84 13.55
N LEU A 340 -17.51 13.00 13.53
CA LEU A 340 -16.15 13.21 14.00
C LEU A 340 -16.18 14.19 15.17
N THR A 341 -15.34 13.99 16.17
CA THR A 341 -15.27 14.88 17.33
C THR A 341 -13.81 15.18 17.67
N LEU A 342 -13.50 16.46 17.78
CA LEU A 342 -12.26 16.96 18.32
C LEU A 342 -12.41 17.10 19.83
N TYR A 343 -11.62 16.35 20.57
CA TYR A 343 -11.55 16.38 22.03
C TYR A 343 -10.27 17.07 22.51
N ASP A 344 -10.34 17.74 23.66
CA ASP A 344 -9.17 18.07 24.48
C ASP A 344 -9.04 17.01 25.58
N THR A 345 -7.89 16.32 25.59
CA THR A 345 -7.62 15.18 26.47
C THR A 345 -6.79 15.56 27.71
N LEU A 346 -6.42 16.83 27.92
CA LEU A 346 -5.61 17.26 29.07
C LEU A 346 -6.21 16.87 30.42
N SER A 347 -7.54 16.93 30.54
CA SER A 347 -8.24 16.63 31.79
C SER A 347 -8.40 15.14 32.06
N MET A 348 -7.92 14.25 31.17
CA MET A 348 -8.14 12.81 31.28
C MET A 348 -7.03 12.12 32.08
N LYS A 349 -7.42 11.41 33.14
CA LYS A 349 -6.49 10.53 33.88
C LYS A 349 -6.20 9.21 33.16
N LYS A 350 -7.16 8.69 32.38
CA LYS A 350 -7.02 7.50 31.51
C LYS A 350 -7.93 7.63 30.29
N ILE A 351 -7.41 7.33 29.11
CA ILE A 351 -8.21 7.30 27.87
C ILE A 351 -9.08 6.04 27.87
N LYS A 352 -10.41 6.22 27.91
CA LYS A 352 -11.39 5.15 27.68
C LYS A 352 -12.23 5.49 26.45
N SER A 353 -11.86 4.91 25.31
CA SER A 353 -12.64 5.03 24.08
C SER A 353 -13.78 4.00 24.05
N GLY A 354 -14.98 4.45 23.69
CA GLY A 354 -16.08 3.53 23.35
C GLY A 354 -15.88 2.83 22.00
N PRO A 355 -16.75 1.88 21.65
CA PRO A 355 -16.75 1.28 20.31
C PRO A 355 -17.06 2.34 19.24
N ILE A 356 -16.66 2.04 18.00
CA ILE A 356 -17.03 2.86 16.84
C ILE A 356 -18.56 2.84 16.69
N PRO A 357 -19.24 3.99 16.60
CA PRO A 357 -20.69 4.03 16.42
C PRO A 357 -21.15 3.33 15.13
N ALA A 358 -22.32 2.68 15.16
CA ALA A 358 -22.82 1.91 14.03
C ALA A 358 -23.04 2.75 12.75
N PHE A 359 -23.39 4.04 12.87
CA PHE A 359 -23.55 4.92 11.70
C PHE A 359 -22.20 5.24 11.04
N VAL A 360 -21.08 5.17 11.77
CA VAL A 360 -19.74 5.30 11.18
C VAL A 360 -19.43 4.07 10.33
N LEU A 361 -19.83 2.87 10.75
CA LEU A 361 -19.71 1.66 9.92
C LEU A 361 -20.51 1.77 8.63
N LYS A 362 -21.74 2.31 8.70
CA LYS A 362 -22.55 2.61 7.52
C LYS A 362 -21.82 3.55 6.56
N TYR A 363 -21.18 4.60 7.09
CA TYR A 363 -20.34 5.48 6.29
C TYR A 363 -19.09 4.74 5.75
N MET A 364 -18.39 3.94 6.53
CA MET A 364 -17.18 3.21 6.09
C MET A 364 -17.45 2.27 4.91
N TYR A 365 -18.62 1.62 4.88
CA TYR A 365 -18.97 0.59 3.90
C TYR A 365 -20.06 1.03 2.90
N GLY A 366 -20.50 2.29 2.93
CA GLY A 366 -21.54 2.79 2.02
C GLY A 366 -22.92 2.16 2.24
N ILE A 367 -23.21 1.66 3.45
CA ILE A 367 -24.47 0.96 3.76
C ILE A 367 -25.52 1.99 4.21
N GLY A 368 -26.49 2.32 3.35
CA GLY A 368 -27.57 3.24 3.71
C GLY A 368 -28.48 2.70 4.82
N SER A 369 -28.94 1.45 4.69
CA SER A 369 -29.78 0.77 5.67
C SER A 369 -29.33 -0.68 5.87
N ILE A 370 -28.96 -1.03 7.09
CA ILE A 370 -28.59 -2.41 7.46
C ILE A 370 -29.80 -3.33 7.30
N ALA A 371 -30.99 -2.86 7.67
CA ALA A 371 -32.22 -3.63 7.50
C ALA A 371 -32.48 -3.93 6.02
N LEU A 372 -32.35 -2.93 5.14
CA LEU A 372 -32.52 -3.13 3.69
C LEU A 372 -31.43 -4.03 3.12
N PHE A 373 -30.19 -3.89 3.58
CA PHE A 373 -29.08 -4.77 3.19
C PHE A 373 -29.37 -6.23 3.57
N LEU A 374 -29.74 -6.49 4.82
CA LEU A 374 -30.08 -7.84 5.30
C LEU A 374 -31.35 -8.40 4.63
N TYR A 375 -32.33 -7.55 4.33
CA TYR A 375 -33.53 -7.93 3.58
C TYR A 375 -33.20 -8.32 2.14
N THR A 376 -32.43 -7.49 1.44
CA THR A 376 -32.08 -7.68 0.01
C THR A 376 -31.23 -8.93 -0.20
N PHE A 377 -30.25 -9.17 0.67
CA PHE A 377 -29.29 -10.26 0.49
C PHE A 377 -29.62 -11.51 1.31
N GLY A 378 -30.57 -11.42 2.24
CA GLY A 378 -31.01 -12.51 3.12
C GLY A 378 -29.99 -12.83 4.21
N ILE A 379 -30.34 -12.56 5.47
CA ILE A 379 -29.45 -12.81 6.62
C ILE A 379 -28.94 -14.26 6.69
N TRP A 380 -29.81 -15.23 6.40
CA TRP A 380 -29.46 -16.65 6.39
C TRP A 380 -28.48 -17.02 5.29
N LYS A 381 -28.57 -16.36 4.13
CA LYS A 381 -27.64 -16.57 3.02
C LYS A 381 -26.24 -16.06 3.38
N LEU A 382 -26.15 -14.87 3.99
CA LEU A 382 -24.87 -14.31 4.46
C LEU A 382 -24.23 -15.19 5.55
N ILE A 383 -25.02 -15.66 6.50
CA ILE A 383 -24.57 -16.58 7.55
C ILE A 383 -24.09 -17.89 6.94
N TYR A 384 -24.88 -18.50 6.06
CA TYR A 384 -24.53 -19.77 5.39
C TYR A 384 -23.24 -19.65 4.58
N THR A 385 -23.08 -18.58 3.79
CA THR A 385 -21.85 -18.34 3.03
C THR A 385 -20.65 -18.19 3.97
N SER A 386 -20.79 -17.44 5.06
CA SER A 386 -19.72 -17.26 6.06
C SER A 386 -19.31 -18.58 6.70
N PHE A 387 -20.27 -19.45 7.06
CA PHE A 387 -19.98 -20.79 7.57
C PHE A 387 -19.38 -21.69 6.51
N SER A 388 -19.90 -21.69 5.29
CA SER A 388 -19.36 -22.47 4.17
C SER A 388 -17.90 -22.10 3.88
N GLU A 389 -17.58 -20.82 3.82
CA GLU A 389 -16.21 -20.32 3.67
C GLU A 389 -15.32 -20.73 4.85
N TYR A 390 -15.82 -20.61 6.08
CA TYR A 390 -15.12 -21.06 7.28
C TYR A 390 -14.82 -22.57 7.26
N PHE A 391 -15.80 -23.40 6.91
CA PHE A 391 -15.65 -24.85 6.80
C PHE A 391 -14.75 -25.26 5.62
N HIS A 392 -14.82 -24.55 4.49
CA HIS A 392 -13.92 -24.76 3.36
C HIS A 392 -12.47 -24.44 3.73
N ARG A 393 -12.25 -23.35 4.48
CA ARG A 393 -10.93 -23.00 5.05
C ARG A 393 -10.46 -24.05 6.05
N MET A 394 -11.32 -24.52 6.95
CA MET A 394 -11.01 -25.58 7.93
C MET A 394 -10.63 -26.91 7.26
N LYS A 395 -11.36 -27.35 6.21
CA LYS A 395 -11.02 -28.56 5.45
C LYS A 395 -9.65 -28.45 4.75
N LYS A 396 -9.29 -27.27 4.25
CA LYS A 396 -7.95 -27.02 3.68
C LYS A 396 -6.84 -26.97 4.74
N TRP A 397 -7.17 -26.68 6.01
CA TRP A 397 -6.21 -26.68 7.13
C TRP A 397 -5.90 -28.08 7.68
N GLY A 398 -6.67 -29.12 7.31
CA GLY A 398 -6.58 -30.45 7.90
C GLY A 398 -6.21 -31.58 6.94
N PHE A 399 -4.93 -31.69 6.56
CA PHE A 399 -4.21 -32.98 6.33
C PHE A 399 -2.68 -32.72 6.31
N ARG A 400 -2.14 -32.26 7.44
CA ARG A 400 -0.76 -32.57 7.85
C ARG A 400 -0.82 -33.06 9.28
N LYS A 401 -1.28 -34.30 9.45
CA LYS A 401 -0.88 -35.09 10.62
C LYS A 401 0.59 -35.41 10.42
N VAL A 402 1.38 -34.94 11.38
CA VAL A 402 2.71 -35.42 11.73
C VAL A 402 2.75 -36.95 11.60
N PHE A 403 3.57 -37.46 10.69
CA PHE A 403 4.45 -38.61 10.84
C PHE A 403 5.62 -38.43 9.87
#